data_AF-A0A3D5Q7N6-F1
#
_entry.id   AF-A0A3D5Q7N6-F1
#
_cell.length_a   1.000
_cell.length_b   1.000
_cell.length_c   1.000
_cell.angle_alpha   90.00
_cell.angle_beta   90.00
_cell.angle_gamma   90.00
#
_symmetry.space_group_name_H-M   'P 1'
#
loop_
_entity.id
_entity.type
_entity.pdbx_description
1 polymer ?
#
loop_
_entity_poly.entity_id
_entity_poly.type
_entity_poly.pdbx_seq_one_letter_code
_entity_poly.pdbx_strand_id
1 'polypeptide(L)'
;RERMAELQPPEAVTERFEDELQKLQVLEQGSPEYGVTRNYLDWLTQVPWGLYSEDHFDLAEARRILDRDHDGLDDVKDRIVEFLAEGSFKGEVSGSILLLVGPPGGGKT
;
A
#
# COMPACT_ATOMS: atom_id res chain seq x y z
N ARG A 1 -14.75 -7.83 13.95
CA ARG A 1 -15.65 -8.55 13.00
C ARG A 1 -16.13 -7.62 11.90
N GLU A 2 -16.84 -6.53 12.21
CA GLU A 2 -17.31 -5.55 11.21
C GLU A 2 -16.21 -5.11 10.23
N ARG A 3 -15.05 -4.65 10.73
CA ARG A 3 -13.90 -4.26 9.89
C ARG A 3 -13.44 -5.34 8.90
N MET A 4 -13.47 -6.62 9.27
CA MET A 4 -13.03 -7.71 8.39
C MET A 4 -14.13 -8.12 7.40
N ALA A 5 -15.40 -7.87 7.71
CA ALA A 5 -16.52 -8.25 6.85
C ALA A 5 -16.60 -7.41 5.56
N GLU A 6 -16.05 -6.18 5.60
CA GLU A 6 -15.98 -5.29 4.44
C GLU A 6 -14.74 -5.54 3.55
N LEU A 7 -13.85 -6.44 3.98
CA LEU A 7 -12.59 -6.74 3.30
C LEU A 7 -12.66 -8.10 2.59
N GLN A 8 -11.70 -8.35 1.69
CA GLN A 8 -11.55 -9.62 0.99
C GLN A 8 -10.18 -10.27 1.31
N PRO A 9 -9.96 -10.69 2.57
CA PRO A 9 -8.72 -11.33 2.97
C PRO A 9 -8.54 -12.72 2.33
N PRO A 10 -7.29 -13.14 2.06
CA PRO A 10 -6.99 -14.52 1.72
C PRO A 10 -7.47 -15.50 2.79
N GLU A 11 -7.70 -16.75 2.40
CA GLU A 11 -8.20 -17.81 3.31
C GLU A 11 -7.33 -17.96 4.56
N ALA A 12 -6.00 -18.01 4.40
CA ALA A 12 -5.06 -18.12 5.51
C ALA A 12 -5.16 -16.95 6.50
N VAL A 13 -5.51 -15.75 6.04
CA VAL A 13 -5.70 -14.58 6.92
C VAL A 13 -7.03 -14.69 7.67
N THR A 14 -8.07 -15.18 7.00
CA THR A 14 -9.40 -15.39 7.60
C THR A 14 -9.34 -16.45 8.71
N GLU A 15 -8.69 -17.58 8.44
CA GLU A 15 -8.50 -18.66 9.42
C GLU A 15 -7.78 -18.13 10.68
N ARG A 16 -6.66 -17.42 10.48
CA ARG A 16 -5.89 -16.83 11.58
C ARG A 16 -6.67 -15.77 12.37
N PHE A 17 -7.50 -14.98 11.68
CA PHE A 17 -8.35 -14.00 12.33
C PHE A 17 -9.38 -14.67 13.25
N GLU A 18 -10.06 -15.71 12.80
CA GLU A 18 -11.06 -16.41 13.62
C GLU A 18 -10.41 -17.15 14.81
N ASP A 19 -9.25 -17.79 14.61
CA ASP A 19 -8.50 -18.45 15.69
C ASP A 19 -8.13 -17.47 16.82
N GLU A 20 -7.50 -16.34 16.46
CA GLU A 20 -7.09 -15.34 17.46
C GLU A 20 -8.30 -14.62 18.07
N LEU A 21 -9.39 -14.48 17.33
CA LEU A 21 -10.63 -13.93 17.86
C LEU A 21 -11.29 -14.86 18.88
N GLN A 22 -11.34 -16.17 18.60
CA GLN A 22 -11.84 -17.16 19.56
C GLN A 22 -10.98 -17.18 20.81
N LYS A 23 -9.66 -17.12 20.66
CA LYS A 23 -8.71 -17.01 21.77
C LYS A 23 -8.95 -15.74 22.59
N LEU A 24 -9.17 -14.59 21.94
CA LEU A 24 -9.47 -13.33 22.65
C LEU A 24 -10.73 -13.44 23.52
N GLN A 25 -11.75 -14.17 23.06
CA GLN A 25 -13.02 -14.33 23.78
C GLN A 25 -12.89 -15.12 25.10
N VAL A 26 -11.89 -16.00 25.20
CA VAL A 26 -11.67 -16.84 26.39
C VAL A 26 -10.59 -16.28 27.32
N LEU A 27 -9.81 -15.30 26.88
CA LEU A 27 -8.77 -14.66 27.69
C LEU A 27 -9.37 -13.71 28.73
N GLU A 28 -8.83 -13.76 29.95
CA GLU A 28 -9.16 -12.79 30.99
C GLU A 28 -8.59 -11.42 30.64
N GLN A 29 -9.37 -10.35 30.80
CA GLN A 29 -8.97 -9.00 30.40
C GLN A 29 -7.72 -8.47 31.14
N GLY A 30 -7.43 -8.99 32.33
CA GLY A 30 -6.24 -8.63 33.11
C GLY A 30 -4.97 -9.36 32.68
N SER A 31 -5.07 -10.37 31.80
CA SER A 31 -3.91 -11.13 31.34
C SER A 31 -3.09 -10.33 30.33
N PRO A 32 -1.74 -10.40 30.40
CA PRO A 32 -0.87 -9.81 29.39
C PRO A 32 -1.19 -10.27 27.95
N GLU A 33 -1.59 -11.54 27.80
CA GLU A 33 -1.95 -12.16 26.53
C GLU A 33 -3.20 -11.54 25.89
N TYR A 34 -4.13 -11.02 26.69
CA TYR A 34 -5.31 -10.30 26.18
C TYR A 34 -4.90 -9.05 25.40
N GLY A 35 -3.99 -8.26 25.96
CA GLY A 35 -3.47 -7.05 25.31
C GLY A 35 -2.75 -7.37 24.00
N VAL A 36 -1.89 -8.40 24.00
CA VAL A 36 -1.16 -8.84 22.81
C VAL A 36 -2.12 -9.30 21.71
N THR A 37 -3.08 -10.17 22.05
CA THR A 37 -4.04 -10.74 21.10
C THR A 37 -4.95 -9.66 20.52
N ARG A 38 -5.42 -8.73 21.36
CA ARG A 38 -6.21 -7.57 20.91
C ARG A 38 -5.42 -6.70 19.92
N ASN A 39 -4.18 -6.38 20.24
CA ASN A 39 -3.34 -5.54 19.37
C ASN A 39 -3.06 -6.22 18.04
N TYR A 40 -2.78 -7.52 18.05
CA TYR A 40 -2.61 -8.30 16.82
C TYR A 40 -3.85 -8.21 15.93
N LEU A 41 -5.04 -8.46 16.48
CA LEU A 41 -6.30 -8.37 15.74
C LEU A 41 -6.56 -6.95 15.24
N ASP A 42 -6.26 -5.92 16.03
CA ASP A 42 -6.42 -4.52 15.61
C ASP A 42 -5.56 -4.22 14.37
N TRP A 43 -4.26 -4.52 14.42
CA TRP A 43 -3.35 -4.38 13.27
C TRP A 43 -3.82 -5.18 12.06
N LEU A 44 -4.21 -6.44 12.27
CA LEU A 44 -4.66 -7.32 11.19
C LEU A 44 -5.87 -6.75 10.45
N THR A 45 -6.80 -6.13 11.18
CA THR A 45 -8.01 -5.51 10.60
C THR A 45 -7.79 -4.13 9.97
N GLN A 46 -6.62 -3.51 10.15
CA GLN A 46 -6.28 -2.22 9.51
C GLN A 46 -5.65 -2.40 8.12
N VAL A 47 -5.17 -3.60 7.81
CA VAL A 47 -4.63 -3.90 6.48
C VAL A 47 -5.79 -3.89 5.48
N PRO A 48 -5.68 -3.17 4.33
CA PRO A 48 -6.75 -3.03 3.35
C PRO A 48 -6.86 -4.30 2.47
N TRP A 49 -7.17 -5.44 3.08
CA TRP A 49 -7.19 -6.72 2.39
C TRP A 49 -8.16 -6.75 1.22
N GLY A 50 -7.63 -7.05 0.02
CA GLY A 50 -8.41 -7.12 -1.20
C GLY A 50 -8.97 -5.77 -1.67
N LEU A 51 -8.57 -4.67 -1.05
CA LEU A 51 -8.86 -3.32 -1.51
C LEU A 51 -7.63 -2.80 -2.27
N TYR A 52 -7.85 -2.45 -3.53
CA TYR A 52 -6.83 -1.92 -4.41
C TYR A 52 -7.29 -0.59 -4.96
N SER A 53 -6.37 0.36 -5.12
CA SER A 53 -6.62 1.55 -5.92
C SER A 53 -6.67 1.18 -7.40
N GLU A 54 -7.38 1.99 -8.18
CA GLU A 54 -7.23 1.93 -9.63
C GLU A 54 -5.91 2.59 -10.04
N ASP A 55 -5.12 1.88 -10.83
CA ASP A 55 -3.90 2.45 -11.40
C ASP A 55 -4.25 3.41 -12.55
N HIS A 56 -3.56 4.55 -12.60
CA HIS A 56 -3.78 5.59 -13.60
C HIS A 56 -2.55 5.77 -14.49
N PHE A 57 -2.63 5.27 -15.73
CA PHE A 57 -1.49 5.20 -16.65
C PHE A 57 -1.53 6.22 -17.80
N ASP A 58 -2.23 7.34 -17.66
CA ASP A 58 -2.20 8.41 -18.66
C ASP A 58 -0.85 9.14 -18.64
N LEU A 59 0.00 8.83 -19.64
CA LEU A 59 1.33 9.39 -19.76
C LEU A 59 1.33 10.90 -20.08
N ALA A 60 0.33 11.38 -20.84
CA ALA A 60 0.24 12.79 -21.19
C ALA A 60 -0.15 13.62 -19.96
N GLU A 61 -1.10 13.11 -19.18
CA GLU A 61 -1.50 13.72 -17.92
C GLU A 61 -0.37 13.68 -16.89
N ALA A 62 0.34 12.55 -16.77
CA ALA A 62 1.49 12.42 -15.89
C ALA A 62 2.57 13.46 -16.22
N ARG A 63 2.93 13.61 -17.51
CA ARG A 63 3.89 14.63 -17.93
C ARG A 63 3.42 16.04 -17.58
N ARG A 64 2.15 16.35 -17.84
CA ARG A 64 1.57 17.66 -17.55
C ARG A 64 1.59 17.99 -16.06
N ILE A 65 1.30 17.02 -15.19
CA ILE A 65 1.37 17.20 -13.73
C ILE A 65 2.81 17.43 -13.29
N LEU A 66 3.75 16.63 -13.79
CA LEU A 66 5.18 16.78 -13.49
C LEU A 66 5.70 18.17 -13.89
N ASP A 67 5.33 18.65 -15.08
CA ASP A 67 5.72 19.98 -15.56
C ASP A 67 5.07 21.13 -14.79
N ARG A 68 3.84 20.94 -14.28
CA ARG A 68 3.16 21.93 -13.45
C ARG A 68 3.82 22.07 -12.08
N ASP A 69 4.16 20.94 -11.46
CA ASP A 69 4.57 20.91 -10.05
C ASP A 69 6.09 21.05 -9.86
N HIS A 70 6.88 20.80 -10.92
CA HIS A 70 8.34 20.87 -10.90
C HIS A 70 8.88 21.60 -12.13
N ASP A 71 9.63 22.69 -11.93
CA ASP A 71 10.35 23.36 -13.01
C ASP A 71 11.68 22.63 -13.35
N GLY A 72 12.03 22.56 -14.64
CA GLY A 72 13.19 21.81 -15.13
C GLY A 72 13.06 20.28 -14.95
N LEU A 73 14.15 19.61 -14.58
CA LEU A 73 14.21 18.15 -14.33
C LEU A 73 13.79 17.27 -15.51
N ASP A 74 13.99 17.72 -16.76
CA ASP A 74 13.52 17.01 -17.96
C ASP A 74 13.96 15.54 -18.00
N ASP A 75 15.24 15.24 -17.75
CA ASP A 75 15.76 13.87 -17.74
C ASP A 75 15.07 12.99 -16.67
N VAL A 76 14.74 13.56 -15.51
CA VAL A 76 14.06 12.83 -14.42
C VAL A 76 12.59 12.60 -14.77
N LYS A 77 11.92 13.61 -15.33
CA LYS A 77 10.53 13.52 -15.76
C LYS A 77 10.37 12.50 -16.89
N ASP A 78 11.26 12.52 -17.88
CA ASP A 78 11.30 11.52 -18.94
C ASP A 78 11.44 10.11 -18.35
N ARG A 79 12.34 9.93 -17.38
CA ARG A 79 12.52 8.63 -16.72
C ARG A 79 11.30 8.16 -15.94
N ILE A 80 10.59 9.07 -15.26
CA ILE A 80 9.32 8.75 -14.58
C ILE A 80 8.25 8.34 -15.59
N VAL A 81 8.14 9.05 -16.71
CA VAL A 81 7.17 8.74 -17.78
C VAL A 81 7.49 7.40 -18.43
N GLU A 82 8.77 7.09 -18.69
CA GLU A 82 9.21 5.78 -19.19
C GLU A 82 8.81 4.65 -18.24
N PHE A 83 8.98 4.85 -16.93
CA PHE A 83 8.61 3.89 -15.91
C PHE A 83 7.08 3.65 -15.89
N LEU A 84 6.28 4.70 -15.99
CA LEU A 84 4.83 4.59 -16.12
C LEU A 84 4.41 3.93 -17.44
N ALA A 85 5.15 4.15 -18.53
CA ALA A 85 4.89 3.51 -19.82
C ALA A 85 5.14 1.99 -19.77
N GLU A 86 6.18 1.55 -19.05
CA GLU A 86 6.41 0.12 -18.79
C GLU A 86 5.23 -0.49 -18.01
N GLY A 87 4.76 0.20 -16.97
CA GLY A 87 3.58 -0.22 -16.19
C GLY A 87 2.31 -0.29 -17.03
N SER A 88 2.07 0.72 -17.87
CA SER A 88 0.95 0.79 -18.82
C SER A 88 0.95 -0.40 -19.79
N PHE A 89 2.13 -0.78 -20.28
CA PHE A 89 2.28 -1.92 -21.19
C PHE A 89 2.03 -3.27 -20.52
N LYS A 90 2.50 -3.43 -19.27
CA LYS A 90 2.35 -4.68 -18.49
C LYS A 90 0.96 -4.82 -17.84
N GLY A 91 0.25 -3.71 -17.66
CA GLY A 91 -1.00 -3.63 -16.88
C GLY A 91 -0.77 -3.56 -15.37
N GLU A 92 0.47 -3.51 -14.92
CA GLU A 92 0.88 -3.33 -13.53
C GLU A 92 2.32 -2.79 -13.47
N VAL A 93 2.66 -2.07 -12.39
CA VAL A 93 4.02 -1.55 -12.13
C VAL A 93 4.87 -2.54 -11.33
N SER A 94 4.44 -3.80 -11.23
CA SER A 94 5.06 -4.78 -10.33
C SER A 94 6.53 -5.07 -10.70
N GLY A 95 7.39 -5.16 -9.69
CA GLY A 95 8.77 -5.66 -9.83
C GLY A 95 9.86 -4.63 -10.14
N SER A 96 9.53 -3.38 -10.47
CA SER A 96 10.52 -2.32 -10.73
C SER A 96 10.42 -1.21 -9.68
N ILE A 97 11.57 -0.78 -9.14
CA ILE A 97 11.66 0.30 -8.13
C ILE A 97 12.49 1.44 -8.70
N LEU A 98 11.92 2.65 -8.75
CA LEU A 98 12.64 3.86 -9.12
C LEU A 98 13.29 4.49 -7.88
N LEU A 99 14.59 4.74 -7.94
CA LEU A 99 15.34 5.42 -6.88
C LEU A 99 15.81 6.81 -7.35
N LEU A 100 15.32 7.87 -6.69
CA LEU A 100 15.73 9.24 -6.95
C LEU A 100 16.92 9.62 -6.05
N VAL A 101 18.05 10.03 -6.64
CA VAL A 101 19.30 10.32 -5.92
C VAL A 101 19.81 11.71 -6.26
N GLY A 102 20.26 12.46 -5.24
CA GLY A 102 20.85 13.79 -5.41
C GLY A 102 20.99 14.57 -4.09
N PRO A 103 21.62 15.76 -4.11
CA PRO A 103 21.84 16.59 -2.92
C PRO A 103 20.52 17.05 -2.27
N PRO A 104 20.50 17.41 -0.97
CA PRO A 104 19.30 17.89 -0.30
C PRO A 104 18.72 19.14 -0.99
N GLY A 105 17.40 19.31 -0.95
CA GLY A 105 16.70 20.43 -1.59
C GLY A 105 16.34 20.25 -3.07
N GLY A 106 16.73 19.13 -3.69
CA GLY A 106 16.44 18.85 -5.11
C GLY A 106 15.08 18.20 -5.43
N GLY A 107 14.05 18.38 -4.60
CA GLY A 107 12.68 17.91 -4.92
C GLY A 107 12.51 16.40 -5.12
N LYS A 108 13.18 15.57 -4.29
CA LYS A 108 13.08 14.09 -4.37
C LYS A 108 11.88 13.50 -3.60
N THR A 109 11.23 14.31 -2.76
CA THR A 109 10.06 13.97 -1.95
C THR A 109 8.90 14.79 -2.45
#